data_AF-A0AAT9G8T8-F1
#
_entry.id   AF-A0AAT9G8T8-F1
#
_cell.length_a   1.000
_cell.length_b   1.000
_cell.length_c   1.000
_cell.angle_alpha   90.00
_cell.angle_beta   90.00
_cell.angle_gamma   90.00
#
_symmetry.space_group_name_H-M   'P 1'
#
loop_
_entity.id
_entity.type
_entity.pdbx_description
1 polymer ?
#
loop_
_entity_poly.entity_id
_entity_poly.type
_entity_poly.pdbx_seq_one_letter_code
_entity_poly.pdbx_strand_id
1 'polypeptide(L)'
;MQITANYLYQTESETLKRYQQRLEDLVLILNNEKEKLHHSIDGIDKDSIEKHIKFLQDEIDEFDAKLGEVIGGLVELEDKVKILETVPLLITTPIRDKN
;
A
#
# COMPACT_ATOMS: atom_id res chain seq x y z
N MET A 1 4.14 -1.65 -25.66
CA MET A 1 4.51 -1.11 -24.33
C MET A 1 3.34 -1.05 -23.33
N GLN A 2 2.14 -1.57 -23.65
CA GLN A 2 0.97 -1.68 -22.74
C GLN A 2 1.04 -2.86 -21.74
N ILE A 3 1.76 -3.92 -22.08
CA ILE A 3 1.86 -5.14 -21.26
C ILE A 3 2.61 -4.86 -19.94
N THR A 4 3.60 -3.97 -19.96
CA THR A 4 4.41 -3.61 -18.80
C THR A 4 3.63 -2.80 -17.75
N ALA A 5 2.74 -1.89 -18.17
CA ALA A 5 1.95 -1.06 -17.25
C ALA A 5 0.85 -1.88 -16.55
N ASN A 6 0.15 -2.77 -17.27
CA ASN A 6 -0.84 -3.67 -16.68
C ASN A 6 -0.22 -4.67 -15.70
N TYR A 7 0.97 -5.16 -16.00
CA TYR A 7 1.72 -6.04 -15.08
C TYR A 7 2.10 -5.30 -13.79
N LEU A 8 2.62 -4.07 -13.90
CA LEU A 8 2.98 -3.24 -12.75
C LEU A 8 1.75 -2.98 -11.85
N TYR A 9 0.63 -2.60 -12.46
CA TYR A 9 -0.63 -2.34 -11.76
C TYR A 9 -1.15 -3.58 -11.00
N GLN A 10 -1.06 -4.78 -11.60
CA GLN A 10 -1.42 -6.02 -10.91
C GLN A 10 -0.51 -6.31 -9.71
N THR A 11 0.80 -6.15 -9.87
CA THR A 11 1.76 -6.40 -8.78
C THR A 11 1.60 -5.44 -7.60
N GLU A 12 1.32 -4.16 -7.88
CA GLU A 12 1.07 -3.14 -6.84
C GLU A 12 -0.28 -3.40 -6.16
N SER A 13 -1.32 -3.80 -6.89
CA SER A 13 -2.62 -4.17 -6.32
C SER A 13 -2.55 -5.38 -5.37
N GLU A 14 -1.80 -6.42 -5.72
CA GLU A 14 -1.58 -7.56 -4.82
C GLU A 14 -0.78 -7.19 -3.57
N THR A 15 0.16 -6.26 -3.71
CA THR A 15 0.95 -5.74 -2.60
C THR A 15 0.08 -4.92 -1.65
N LEU A 16 -0.80 -4.08 -2.19
CA LEU A 16 -1.80 -3.33 -1.43
C LEU A 16 -2.72 -4.25 -0.63
N LYS A 17 -3.25 -5.32 -1.24
CA LYS A 17 -4.10 -6.31 -0.56
C LYS A 17 -3.38 -6.98 0.61
N ARG A 18 -2.10 -7.33 0.43
CA ARG A 18 -1.28 -7.94 1.50
C ARG A 18 -1.07 -6.96 2.67
N TYR A 19 -0.79 -5.69 2.38
CA TYR A 19 -0.65 -4.68 3.42
C TYR A 19 -1.96 -4.38 4.13
N GLN A 20 -3.09 -4.33 3.42
CA GLN A 20 -4.41 -4.18 4.03
C GLN A 20 -4.73 -5.35 4.98
N GLN A 21 -4.54 -6.59 4.53
CA GLN A 21 -4.77 -7.76 5.38
C GLN A 21 -3.89 -7.72 6.64
N ARG A 22 -2.62 -7.33 6.48
CA ARG A 22 -1.69 -7.23 7.61
C ARG A 22 -2.09 -6.13 8.59
N LEU A 23 -2.59 -5.00 8.10
CA LEU A 23 -3.10 -3.90 8.93
C LEU A 23 -4.30 -4.36 9.76
N GLU A 24 -5.25 -5.06 9.14
CA GLU A 24 -6.42 -5.62 9.84
C GLU A 24 -6.00 -6.59 10.96
N ASP A 25 -5.04 -7.47 10.69
CA ASP A 25 -4.51 -8.41 11.69
C ASP A 25 -3.84 -7.67 12.86
N LEU A 26 -3.04 -6.63 12.57
CA LEU A 26 -2.36 -5.84 13.59
C LEU A 26 -3.36 -5.07 14.47
N VAL A 27 -4.40 -4.49 13.87
CA VAL A 27 -5.48 -3.80 14.60
C VAL A 27 -6.21 -4.77 15.53
N LEU A 28 -6.49 -5.99 15.07
CA LEU A 28 -7.11 -7.02 15.91
C LEU A 28 -6.22 -7.39 17.10
N ILE A 29 -4.93 -7.60 16.87
CA ILE A 29 -3.95 -7.90 17.93
C ILE A 29 -3.88 -6.76 18.94
N LEU A 30 -3.80 -5.51 18.47
CA LEU A 30 -3.74 -4.32 19.31
C LEU A 30 -4.97 -4.21 20.22
N ASN A 31 -6.17 -4.47 19.68
CA ASN A 31 -7.40 -4.45 20.47
C ASN A 31 -7.40 -5.55 21.55
N ASN A 32 -6.94 -6.75 21.21
CA ASN A 32 -6.83 -7.85 22.19
C ASN A 32 -5.82 -7.53 23.31
N GLU A 33 -4.68 -6.92 22.97
CA GLU A 33 -3.68 -6.51 23.98
C GLU A 33 -4.19 -5.37 24.88
N LYS A 34 -4.95 -4.42 24.32
CA LYS A 34 -5.63 -3.38 25.13
C LYS A 34 -6.64 -3.98 26.10
N GLU A 35 -7.40 -4.99 25.68
CA GLU A 35 -8.31 -5.70 26.58
C GLU A 35 -7.56 -6.44 27.69
N LYS A 36 -6.46 -7.12 27.36
CA LYS A 36 -5.60 -7.78 28.35
C LYS A 36 -5.00 -6.79 29.35
N LEU A 37 -4.57 -5.61 28.89
CA LEU A 37 -4.09 -4.52 29.74
C LEU A 37 -5.15 -4.11 30.75
N HIS A 38 -6.40 -3.96 30.29
CA HIS A 38 -7.53 -3.60 31.14
C HIS A 38 -7.85 -4.66 32.21
N HIS A 39 -7.52 -5.92 31.96
CA HIS A 39 -7.80 -7.05 32.86
C HIS A 39 -6.59 -7.47 33.72
N SER A 40 -5.40 -6.91 33.47
CA SER A 40 -4.19 -7.23 34.22
C SER A 40 -4.18 -6.53 35.58
N ILE A 41 -4.23 -7.33 36.66
CA ILE A 41 -4.23 -6.86 38.04
C ILE A 41 -2.78 -6.57 38.46
N ASP A 42 -2.52 -5.27 38.67
CA ASP A 42 -1.38 -4.62 39.34
C ASP A 42 0.03 -5.22 39.17
N GLY A 43 0.78 -4.59 38.26
CA GLY A 43 2.18 -4.23 38.49
C GLY A 43 3.24 -4.90 37.61
N ILE A 44 2.97 -6.08 37.04
CA ILE A 44 4.00 -6.80 36.26
C ILE A 44 3.70 -6.81 34.75
N ASP A 45 2.43 -6.83 34.35
CA ASP A 45 2.06 -6.96 32.93
C ASP A 45 1.73 -5.62 32.26
N LYS A 46 1.43 -4.57 33.04
CA LYS A 46 0.99 -3.29 32.47
C LYS A 46 2.09 -2.61 31.63
N ASP A 47 3.28 -2.45 32.19
CA ASP A 47 4.41 -1.82 31.50
C ASP A 47 4.90 -2.64 30.29
N SER A 48 4.80 -3.98 30.38
CA SER A 48 5.17 -4.89 29.30
C SER A 48 4.20 -4.77 28.12
N ILE A 49 2.90 -4.79 28.41
CA ILE A 49 1.84 -4.62 27.41
C ILE A 49 1.85 -3.21 26.84
N GLU A 50 2.11 -2.16 27.63
CA GLU A 50 2.25 -0.78 27.13
C GLU A 50 3.41 -0.63 26.14
N LYS A 51 4.56 -1.28 26.40
CA LYS A 51 5.68 -1.32 25.44
C LYS A 51 5.29 -2.05 24.16
N HIS A 52 4.54 -3.14 24.26
CA HIS A 52 4.05 -3.89 23.10
C HIS A 52 3.04 -3.06 22.28
N ILE A 53 2.12 -2.37 22.95
CA ILE A 53 1.17 -1.45 22.33
C ILE A 53 1.92 -0.35 21.59
N LYS A 54 2.94 0.25 22.22
CA LYS A 54 3.75 1.29 21.58
C LYS A 54 4.48 0.77 20.35
N PHE A 55 5.11 -0.41 20.44
CA PHE A 55 5.78 -1.03 19.30
C PHE A 55 4.81 -1.28 18.13
N LEU A 56 3.63 -1.83 18.42
CA LEU A 56 2.60 -2.07 17.40
C LEU A 56 2.07 -0.76 16.79
N GLN A 57 1.95 0.30 17.59
CA GLN A 57 1.53 1.62 17.11
C GLN A 57 2.58 2.22 16.17
N ASP A 58 3.86 2.13 16.53
CA ASP A 58 4.97 2.59 15.68
C ASP A 58 5.01 1.82 14.35
N GLU A 59 4.77 0.50 14.36
CA GLU A 59 4.66 -0.30 13.13
C GLU A 59 3.44 0.11 12.27
N ILE A 60 2.28 0.36 12.89
CA ILE A 60 1.08 0.83 12.18
C ILE A 60 1.37 2.17 11.49
N ASP A 61 1.96 3.13 12.20
CA ASP A 61 2.26 4.45 11.65
C ASP A 61 3.26 4.36 10.48
N GLU A 62 4.24 3.46 10.56
CA GLU A 62 5.17 3.19 9.46
C GLU A 62 4.46 2.58 8.24
N PHE A 63 3.56 1.63 8.46
CA PHE A 63 2.79 1.01 7.37
C PHE A 63 1.79 1.97 6.74
N ASP A 64 1.15 2.84 7.53
CA ASP A 64 0.26 3.89 7.03
C ASP A 64 1.02 4.90 6.15
N ALA A 65 2.23 5.28 6.55
CA ALA A 65 3.10 6.13 5.73
C ALA A 65 3.45 5.46 4.40
N LYS A 66 3.87 4.19 4.43
CA LYS A 66 4.16 3.39 3.23
C LYS A 66 2.95 3.21 2.33
N LEU A 67 1.77 2.98 2.90
CA LEU A 67 0.51 2.93 2.15
C LEU A 67 0.21 4.27 1.47
N GLY A 68 0.40 5.38 2.19
CA GLY A 68 0.27 6.72 1.65
C GLY A 68 1.21 6.99 0.47
N GLU A 69 2.47 6.56 0.57
CA GLU A 69 3.44 6.65 -0.53
C GLU A 69 3.03 5.84 -1.76
N VAL A 70 2.58 4.60 -1.56
CA VAL A 70 2.11 3.73 -2.66
C VAL A 70 0.87 4.31 -3.32
N ILE A 71 -0.10 4.80 -2.54
CA ILE A 71 -1.32 5.44 -3.06
C ILE A 71 -0.97 6.73 -3.82
N GLY A 72 -0.08 7.56 -3.27
CA GLY A 72 0.39 8.78 -3.94
C GLY A 72 1.09 8.47 -5.27
N GLY A 73 1.93 7.43 -5.29
CA GLY A 73 2.59 6.95 -6.51
C GLY A 73 1.59 6.45 -7.56
N LEU A 74 0.54 5.73 -7.14
CA LEU A 74 -0.52 5.26 -8.04
C LEU A 74 -1.30 6.40 -8.69
N VAL A 75 -1.61 7.46 -7.94
CA VAL A 75 -2.29 8.67 -8.49
C VAL A 75 -1.41 9.36 -9.53
N GLU A 76 -0.11 9.53 -9.25
CA GLU A 76 0.82 10.08 -10.23
C GLU A 76 0.92 9.21 -11.49
N LEU A 77 0.85 7.88 -11.34
CA LEU A 77 0.91 6.96 -12.47
C LEU A 77 -0.35 7.07 -13.33
N GLU A 78 -1.53 7.18 -12.72
CA GLU A 78 -2.80 7.38 -13.42
C GLU A 78 -2.80 8.68 -14.24
N ASP A 79 -2.31 9.77 -13.65
CA ASP A 79 -2.19 11.06 -14.34
C ASP A 79 -1.16 11.02 -15.48
N LYS A 80 -0.03 10.34 -15.29
CA LYS A 80 0.98 10.13 -16.37
C LYS A 80 0.42 9.29 -17.51
N VAL A 81 -0.41 8.28 -17.23
CA VAL A 81 -1.08 7.46 -18.25
C VAL A 81 -2.11 8.30 -19.01
N LYS A 82 -2.94 9.11 -18.34
CA LYS A 82 -3.88 10.03 -19.00
C LYS A 82 -3.19 10.99 -19.96
N ILE A 83 -2.04 11.57 -19.57
CA ILE A 83 -1.25 12.44 -20.45
C ILE A 83 -0.81 11.68 -21.71
N LEU A 84 -0.28 10.46 -21.56
CA LEU A 84 0.13 9.64 -22.70
C LEU A 84 -1.03 9.22 -23.60
N GLU A 85 -2.24 9.05 -23.07
CA GLU A 85 -3.46 8.78 -23.83
C GLU A 85 -4.00 10.02 -24.57
N THR A 86 -3.68 11.24 -24.10
CA THR A 86 -4.06 12.49 -24.79
C THR A 86 -3.09 12.91 -25.90
N VAL A 87 -1.90 12.31 -25.99
CA VAL A 87 -0.99 12.52 -27.11
C VAL A 87 -1.51 11.70 -28.29
N PRO A 88 -1.89 12.31 -29.43
CA PRO A 88 -2.27 11.55 -30.61
C PRO A 88 -1.10 10.68 -31.01
N LEU A 89 -1.29 9.35 -31.01
CA LEU A 89 -0.38 8.44 -31.67
C LEU A 89 -0.25 8.91 -33.12
N LEU A 90 0.86 9.56 -33.44
CA LEU A 90 1.29 9.76 -34.82
C LEU A 90 1.51 8.36 -35.39
N ILE A 91 0.45 7.84 -36.01
CA ILE A 91 0.51 6.64 -36.83
C ILE A 91 1.49 7.00 -37.95
N THR A 92 2.75 6.58 -37.79
CA THR A 92 3.68 6.52 -38.90
C THR A 92 3.21 5.37 -39.77
N THR A 93 2.28 5.67 -40.68
CA THR A 93 1.92 4.79 -41.78
C THR A 93 3.22 4.41 -42.50
N PRO A 94 3.50 3.11 -42.74
CA PRO A 94 4.60 2.76 -43.62
C PRO A 94 4.26 3.29 -45.01
N ILE A 95 5.06 4.24 -45.49
CA ILE A 95 5.03 4.64 -46.90
C ILE A 95 5.38 3.38 -47.68
N ARG A 96 4.39 2.90 -48.42
CA ARG A 96 4.50 1.79 -49.35
C ARG A 96 5.42 2.24 -50.48
N ASP A 97 6.70 1.93 -50.39
CA ASP A 97 7.59 2.05 -51.54
C ASP A 97 7.19 0.98 -52.57
N LYS A 98 6.54 1.45 -53.63
CA LYS A 98 6.57 0.78 -54.93
C LYS A 98 7.90 1.14 -55.56
N ASN A 99 8.81 0.18 -55.62
CA ASN A 99 9.75 -0.05 -56.72
C ASN A 99 10.19 -1.51 -56.70
#